data_AF-A0AA43M7E9-F1
#
_entry.id   AF-A0AA43M7E9-F1
#
_cell.length_a   1.000
_cell.length_b   1.000
_cell.length_c   1.000
_cell.angle_alpha   90.00
_cell.angle_beta   90.00
_cell.angle_gamma   90.00
#
_symmetry.space_group_name_H-M   'P 1'
#
loop_
_entity.id
_entity.type
_entity.pdbx_description
1 polymer ?
#
loop_
_entity_poly.entity_id
_entity_poly.type
_entity_poly.pdbx_seq_one_letter_code
_entity_poly.pdbx_strand_id
1 'polypeptide(L)' 'MSHHEKLIAAFEAYKAENEKFQEKGIKASAARARKALQEIAGSCKERRKEITAQKEALEAKPKGEGMSQDAARHAHIRR' A
#
# COMPACT_ATOMS: atom_id res chain seq x y z
N MET A 1 -5.92 3.05 -11.29
CA MET A 1 -4.93 3.62 -10.35
C MET A 1 -5.07 2.94 -9.00
N SER A 2 -4.01 2.30 -8.52
CA SER A 2 -3.89 1.76 -7.17
C SER A 2 -4.02 2.87 -6.12
N HIS A 3 -4.32 2.50 -4.86
CA HIS A 3 -4.38 3.49 -3.77
C HIS A 3 -3.02 4.17 -3.53
N HIS A 4 -1.92 3.54 -3.90
CA HIS A 4 -0.59 4.15 -3.90
C HIS A 4 -0.43 5.23 -4.97
N GLU A 5 -0.84 4.96 -6.20
CA GLU A 5 -0.77 5.96 -7.28
C GLU A 5 -1.67 7.17 -6.98
N LYS A 6 -2.86 6.92 -6.42
CA LYS A 6 -3.76 7.99 -5.95
C LYS A 6 -3.13 8.83 -4.84
N LEU A 7 -2.42 8.21 -3.90
CA LEU A 7 -1.72 8.90 -2.83
C LEU A 7 -0.64 9.84 -3.39
N ILE A 8 0.19 9.35 -4.33
CA ILE A 8 1.25 10.15 -4.95
C ILE A 8 0.66 11.33 -5.71
N ALA A 9 -0.34 11.08 -6.57
CA ALA A 9 -0.99 12.12 -7.35
C ALA A 9 -1.63 13.21 -6.46
N ALA A 10 -2.31 12.80 -5.38
CA ALA A 10 -2.91 13.74 -4.43
C ALA A 10 -1.84 14.55 -3.67
N PHE A 11 -0.68 13.95 -3.37
CA PHE A 11 0.44 14.65 -2.74
C PHE A 11 1.07 15.70 -3.66
N GLU A 12 1.27 15.37 -4.94
CA GLU A 12 1.76 16.34 -5.93
C GLU A 12 0.78 17.50 -6.12
N ALA A 13 -0.52 17.21 -6.17
CA ALA A 13 -1.56 18.23 -6.24
C ALA A 13 -1.57 19.14 -5.00
N TYR A 14 -1.44 18.56 -3.81
CA TYR A 14 -1.30 19.33 -2.57
C TYR A 14 -0.07 20.24 -2.63
N LYS A 15 1.10 19.72 -3.02
CA LYS A 15 2.35 20.49 -3.10
C LYS A 15 2.18 21.70 -4.02
N ALA A 16 1.67 21.49 -5.24
CA ALA A 16 1.48 22.55 -6.22
C ALA A 16 0.45 23.60 -5.78
N GLU A 17 -0.67 23.19 -5.17
CA GLU A 17 -1.68 24.13 -4.70
C GLU A 17 -1.25 24.84 -3.41
N ASN A 18 -0.47 24.20 -2.55
CA ASN A 18 0.12 24.85 -1.38
C ASN A 18 1.12 25.92 -1.78
N GLU A 19 1.99 25.66 -2.78
CA GLU A 19 2.91 26.67 -3.32
C GLU A 19 2.14 27.88 -3.87
N LYS A 20 1.11 27.66 -4.70
CA LYS A 20 0.24 28.74 -5.19
C LYS A 20 -0.47 29.52 -4.08
N PHE A 21 -0.84 28.85 -3.00
CA PHE A 21 -1.48 29.50 -1.86
C PHE A 21 -0.48 30.32 -1.04
N GLN A 22 0.69 29.77 -0.71
CA GLN A 22 1.68 30.41 0.17
C GLN A 22 2.47 31.51 -0.53
N GLU A 23 2.91 31.28 -1.77
CA GLU A 23 3.75 32.23 -2.49
C GLU A 23 2.94 33.30 -3.22
N LYS A 24 1.81 32.90 -3.83
CA LYS A 24 1.01 33.80 -4.68
C LYS A 24 -0.28 34.27 -4.00
N GLY A 25 -0.59 33.80 -2.80
CA GLY A 25 -1.78 34.21 -2.06
C GLY A 25 -3.11 33.81 -2.73
N ILE A 26 -3.10 32.83 -3.64
CA ILE A 26 -4.30 32.46 -4.42
C ILE A 26 -5.30 31.74 -3.51
N LYS A 27 -6.34 32.45 -3.08
CA LYS A 27 -7.36 31.94 -2.14
C LYS A 27 -8.06 30.66 -2.63
N ALA A 28 -8.28 30.53 -3.94
CA ALA A 28 -8.88 29.32 -4.51
C ALA A 28 -8.00 28.07 -4.32
N SER A 29 -6.68 28.23 -4.30
CA SER A 29 -5.74 27.13 -4.06
C SER A 29 -5.83 26.59 -2.64
N ALA A 30 -6.26 27.39 -1.65
CA ALA A 30 -6.49 26.89 -0.29
C ALA A 30 -7.57 25.80 -0.23
N ALA A 31 -8.69 25.98 -0.95
CA ALA A 31 -9.75 24.98 -1.00
C ALA A 31 -9.27 23.69 -1.69
N ARG A 32 -8.48 23.82 -2.76
CA ARG A 32 -7.92 22.68 -3.50
C ARG A 32 -6.85 21.93 -2.69
N ALA A 33 -5.97 22.64 -1.99
CA ALA A 33 -4.98 22.05 -1.09
C ALA A 33 -5.66 21.24 0.03
N ARG A 34 -6.72 21.77 0.66
CA ARG A 34 -7.51 21.04 1.66
C ARG A 34 -8.16 19.78 1.09
N LYS A 35 -8.72 19.86 -0.13
CA LYS A 35 -9.30 18.71 -0.81
C LYS A 35 -8.23 17.63 -1.07
N ALA A 36 -7.07 18.01 -1.58
CA ALA A 36 -5.95 17.10 -1.81
C ALA A 36 -5.49 16.41 -0.50
N LEU A 37 -5.42 17.16 0.62
CA LEU A 37 -5.12 16.58 1.93
C LEU A 37 -6.17 15.56 2.39
N GLN A 38 -7.45 15.80 2.10
CA GLN A 38 -8.52 14.84 2.41
C GLN A 38 -8.40 13.55 1.58
N GLU A 39 -8.05 13.68 0.29
CA GLU A 39 -7.79 12.55 -0.61
C GLU A 39 -6.56 11.74 -0.19
N ILE A 40 -5.50 12.41 0.28
CA ILE A 40 -4.32 11.76 0.88
C ILE A 40 -4.74 10.94 2.11
N ALA A 41 -5.49 11.53 3.04
CA ALA A 41 -5.93 10.84 4.25
C ALA A 41 -6.79 9.60 3.93
N GLY A 42 -7.69 9.70 2.95
CA GLY A 42 -8.47 8.56 2.46
C GLY A 42 -7.59 7.48 1.85
N SER A 43 -6.66 7.86 0.98
CA SER A 43 -5.76 6.92 0.29
C SER A 43 -4.82 6.20 1.25
N CYS A 44 -4.33 6.88 2.30
CA CYS A 44 -3.54 6.26 3.37
C CYS A 44 -4.30 5.14 4.10
N LYS A 45 -5.59 5.37 4.42
CA LYS A 45 -6.42 4.37 5.10
C LYS A 45 -6.57 3.10 4.26
N GLU A 46 -6.90 3.26 2.98
CA GLU A 46 -7.08 2.12 2.08
C GLU A 46 -5.75 1.42 1.79
N ARG A 47 -4.66 2.18 1.55
CA ARG A 47 -3.33 1.59 1.35
C ARG A 47 -2.86 0.78 2.55
N ARG A 48 -3.18 1.20 3.77
CA ARG A 48 -2.87 0.43 4.98
C ARG A 48 -3.61 -0.92 4.98
N LYS A 49 -4.89 -0.94 4.62
CA LYS A 49 -5.67 -2.19 4.52
C LYS A 49 -5.10 -3.11 3.44
N GLU A 50 -4.73 -2.57 2.27
CA GLU A 50 -4.09 -3.34 1.20
C GLU A 50 -2.81 -4.03 1.70
N ILE A 51 -1.97 -3.30 2.43
CA ILE A 51 -0.72 -3.83 2.98
C ILE A 51 -0.99 -4.95 4.00
N THR A 52 -1.95 -4.74 4.91
CA THR A 52 -2.35 -5.77 5.88
C THR A 52 -2.84 -7.03 5.18
N ALA A 53 -3.75 -6.90 4.20
CA ALA A 53 -4.26 -8.05 3.44
C ALA A 53 -3.15 -8.77 2.65
N GLN A 54 -2.20 -8.03 2.07
CA GLN A 54 -1.04 -8.63 1.40
C GLN A 54 -0.15 -9.40 2.38
N LYS A 55 0.10 -8.84 3.58
CA LYS A 55 0.86 -9.53 4.63
C LYS A 55 0.17 -10.83 5.04
N GLU A 56 -1.13 -10.78 5.33
CA GLU A 56 -1.93 -11.94 5.71
C GLU A 56 -1.93 -13.01 4.61
N ALA A 57 -2.05 -12.60 3.34
CA ALA A 57 -1.97 -13.54 2.21
C ALA A 57 -0.58 -14.19 2.06
N LEU A 58 0.50 -13.48 2.40
CA LEU A 58 1.86 -14.05 2.43
C LEU A 58 2.05 -15.01 3.61
N GLU A 59 1.41 -14.74 4.75
CA GLU A 59 1.48 -15.59 5.95
C GLU A 59 0.56 -16.82 5.87
N ALA A 60 -0.55 -16.72 5.13
CA ALA A 60 -1.49 -17.81 4.90
C ALA A 60 -1.01 -18.84 3.84
N LYS A 61 0.03 -18.51 3.06
CA LYS A 61 0.72 -19.53 2.26
C LYS A 61 1.44 -20.46 3.23
N PRO A 62 1.12 -21.76 3.27
CA PRO A 62 1.76 -22.69 4.19
C PRO A 62 3.27 -22.63 3.95
N LYS A 63 4.05 -22.42 5.02
CA LYS A 63 5.52 -22.48 5.01
C LYS A 63 6.04 -23.92 4.76
N GLY A 64 5.45 -24.64 3.81
CA GLY A 64 5.55 -26.09 3.71
C GLY A 64 5.34 -26.68 2.31
N GLU A 65 5.45 -25.92 1.22
CA GLU A 65 5.73 -26.53 -0.10
C GLU A 65 7.23 -26.80 -0.22
N GLY A 66 7.69 -27.72 0.62
CA GLY A 66 9.09 -28.13 0.72
C GLY A 66 9.30 -29.41 1.53
N MET A 67 8.23 -30.13 1.91
CA MET A 67 8.37 -31.53 2.28
C MET A 67 8.67 -32.33 1.01
N SER A 68 9.96 -32.32 0.64
CA SER A 68 10.53 -33.20 -0.37
C SER A 68 10.02 -34.62 -0.18
N GLN A 69 9.62 -35.25 -1.29
CA GLN A 69 9.17 -36.64 -1.38
C GLN A 69 10.21 -37.65 -0.85
N ASP A 70 11.41 -37.21 -0.47
CA ASP A 70 12.49 -38.03 0.09
C ASP A 70 12.24 -38.55 1.51
N ALA A 71 11.46 -37.84 2.34
CA ALA A 71 11.21 -38.29 3.72
C ALA A 71 10.34 -39.55 3.80
N ALA A 72 9.56 -39.86 2.76
CA ALA A 72 8.71 -41.06 2.72
C ALA A 72 9.44 -42.34 2.27
N ARG A 73 10.67 -42.24 1.73
CA ARG A 73 11.39 -43.42 1.19
C ARG A 73 12.32 -44.12 2.19
N HIS A 74 12.59 -43.53 3.35
CA HIS A 74 13.53 -44.08 4.34
C HIS A 74 12.88 -44.84 5.51
N ALA A 75 11.65 -45.34 5.35
CA ALA A 75 11.00 -46.23 6.33
C ALA A 75 10.98 -47.72 5.90
N HIS A 76 11.45 -48.07 4.70
CA HIS A 76 11.40 -49.46 4.18
C HIS A 76 12.74 -50.18 4.06
N ILE A 77 13.85 -49.56 4.46
CA ILE A 77 15.17 -50.23 4.52
C ILE A 77 15.56 -50.39 5.99
N ARG A 78 14.71 -51.10 6.72
CA ARG A 78 15.08 -51.77 7.98
C ARG A 78 14.47 -53.16 7.93
N ARG A 79 15.05 -54.01 7.09
CA ARG A 79 14.95 -55.46 7.18
C ARG A 79 16.27 -56.07 6.77
#